data_AF-A0A2I0D270-F1
#
_entry.id   AF-A0A2I0D270-F1
#
_cell.length_a   1.000
_cell.length_b   1.000
_cell.length_c   1.000
_cell.angle_alpha   90.00
_cell.angle_beta   90.00
_cell.angle_gamma   90.00
#
_symmetry.space_group_name_H-M   'P 1'
#
loop_
_entity.id
_entity.type
_entity.pdbx_description
1 polymer ?
#
loop_
_entity_poly.entity_id
_entity_poly.type
_entity_poly.pdbx_seq_one_letter_code
_entity_poly.pdbx_strand_id
1 'polypeptide(L)'
;MTDDAGAMSVDFLVGFTIFILAFIWVATMIPGLFLGIQSHTIDFDAVAYRTGVILVEDPGDVSPSADASIPWELQKNKLNIARFGLAIAKDTPNILDESKVHRFFNTVDFTYPADYQKRAIFGDFPYRFNISLQETGKDTLMSVGDVIPEFYQYGSIRRAVKTRSGSNATIGKTLIEAYGYNNTEEVGHHRFSIMINTSSLLFDDVGFLKRPTGAAAYRINPLRERIIINITDLEESRAPDKQGSALTMSVSNVQFFTKSYGKSTLDPFVVPAASYGSFLYKDGEGTPVTPPASFSKDVALVFDPGFFINAGTDDTIFINLTFEVVPEQQFLNNTHTRPFLYDYNPVNVTQPELKDAVLEVAVW
;
A
#
# COMPACT_ATOMS: atom_id res chain seq x y z
N MET A 1 -1.93 55.22 87.99
CA MET A 1 -2.59 54.11 87.27
C MET A 1 -2.43 54.40 85.79
N THR A 2 -1.40 53.82 85.20
CA THR A 2 -1.18 53.79 83.76
C THR A 2 -2.21 52.82 83.16
N ASP A 3 -2.95 53.30 82.18
CA ASP A 3 -4.13 52.64 81.63
C ASP A 3 -3.70 51.59 80.60
N ASP A 4 -3.43 50.36 81.05
CA ASP A 4 -3.01 49.22 80.20
C ASP A 4 -4.07 48.82 79.16
N ALA A 5 -5.31 49.31 79.30
CA ALA A 5 -6.39 49.07 78.33
C ALA A 5 -6.15 49.76 76.98
N GLY A 6 -5.47 50.91 76.95
CA GLY A 6 -5.13 51.63 75.72
C GLY A 6 -4.05 50.92 74.90
N ALA A 7 -3.02 50.39 75.56
CA ALA A 7 -1.91 49.67 74.92
C ALA A 7 -2.38 48.38 74.23
N MET A 8 -3.27 47.61 74.87
CA MET A 8 -3.82 46.37 74.30
C MET A 8 -4.62 46.62 73.01
N SER A 9 -5.31 47.76 72.90
CA SER A 9 -6.08 48.15 71.71
C SER A 9 -5.20 48.62 70.55
N VAL A 10 -4.10 49.30 70.84
CA VAL A 10 -3.14 49.79 69.84
C VAL A 10 -2.32 48.63 69.28
N ASP A 11 -1.83 47.72 70.13
CA ASP A 11 -1.06 46.56 69.70
C ASP A 11 -1.90 45.62 68.82
N PHE A 12 -3.20 45.45 69.13
CA PHE A 12 -4.12 44.70 68.29
C PHE A 12 -4.32 45.36 66.92
N LEU A 13 -4.51 46.70 66.89
CA LEU A 13 -4.73 47.43 65.64
C LEU A 13 -3.48 47.43 64.76
N VAL A 14 -2.30 47.59 65.35
CA VAL A 14 -1.01 47.50 64.64
C VAL A 14 -0.78 46.07 64.13
N GLY A 15 -1.00 45.05 64.96
CA GLY A 15 -0.87 43.65 64.56
C GLY A 15 -1.83 43.26 63.44
N PHE A 16 -3.09 43.69 63.52
CA PHE A 16 -4.10 43.44 62.49
C PHE A 16 -3.78 44.17 61.18
N THR A 17 -3.23 45.38 61.25
CA THR A 17 -2.81 46.13 60.06
C THR A 17 -1.62 45.47 59.37
N ILE A 18 -0.62 45.00 60.13
CA ILE A 18 0.51 44.23 59.59
C ILE A 18 0.01 42.93 58.95
N PHE A 19 -0.93 42.24 59.60
CA PHE A 19 -1.53 41.02 59.06
C PHE A 19 -2.27 41.28 57.74
N ILE A 20 -3.12 42.31 57.65
CA ILE A 20 -3.82 42.64 56.41
C ILE A 20 -2.85 43.04 55.29
N LEU A 21 -1.82 43.84 55.60
CA LEU A 21 -0.82 44.21 54.60
C LEU A 21 -0.04 43.00 54.07
N ALA A 22 0.37 42.09 54.96
CA ALA A 22 1.03 40.85 54.57
C ALA A 22 0.08 39.95 53.76
N PHE A 23 -1.19 39.85 54.15
CA PHE A 23 -2.20 39.06 53.45
C PHE A 23 -2.47 39.60 52.05
N ILE A 24 -2.62 40.93 51.89
CA ILE A 24 -2.77 41.56 50.58
C ILE A 24 -1.52 41.29 49.72
N TRP A 25 -0.33 41.42 50.28
CA TRP A 25 0.91 41.17 49.56
C TRP A 25 0.99 39.73 49.04
N VAL A 26 0.71 38.74 49.89
CA VAL A 26 0.65 37.32 49.48
C VAL A 26 -0.47 37.09 48.46
N ALA A 27 -1.68 37.62 48.67
CA ALA A 27 -2.80 37.46 47.76
C ALA A 27 -2.52 38.05 46.37
N THR A 28 -1.77 39.15 46.28
CA THR A 28 -1.35 39.74 45.00
C THR A 28 -0.24 38.96 44.28
N MET A 29 0.53 38.14 45.01
CA MET A 29 1.57 37.27 44.42
C MET A 29 1.03 35.92 43.95
N ILE A 30 -0.12 35.46 44.47
CA ILE A 30 -0.76 34.21 44.05
C ILE A 30 -1.02 34.16 42.53
N PRO A 31 -1.59 35.19 41.88
CA PRO A 31 -1.73 35.22 40.41
C PRO A 31 -0.39 35.10 39.67
N GLY A 32 0.69 35.63 40.24
CA GLY A 32 2.04 35.55 39.68
C GLY A 32 2.60 34.13 39.63
N LEU A 33 2.18 33.25 40.54
CA LEU A 33 2.52 31.82 40.52
C LEU A 33 1.86 31.08 39.35
N PHE A 34 0.74 31.60 38.82
CA PHE A 34 0.03 31.02 37.69
C PHE A 34 0.51 31.54 36.32
N LEU A 35 1.30 32.63 36.27
CA LEU A 35 1.87 33.18 35.03
C LEU A 35 2.87 32.23 34.34
N GLY A 36 3.42 31.26 35.07
CA GLY A 36 4.30 30.20 34.53
C GLY A 36 3.57 28.93 34.09
N ILE A 37 2.25 28.83 34.31
CA ILE A 37 1.42 27.67 33.89
C ILE A 37 0.65 28.00 32.60
N GLN A 38 1.12 28.98 31.82
CA GLN A 38 0.62 29.15 30.46
C GLN A 38 0.86 27.84 29.70
N SER A 39 -0.27 27.28 29.24
CA SER A 39 -0.38 26.06 28.45
C SER A 39 0.73 25.98 27.41
N HIS A 40 1.34 24.82 27.25
CA HIS A 40 2.05 24.48 26.02
C HIS A 40 1.22 24.99 24.84
N THR A 41 1.69 26.01 24.13
CA THR A 41 1.08 26.41 22.87
C THR A 41 1.36 25.25 21.92
N ILE A 42 0.35 24.42 21.72
CA ILE A 42 0.45 23.26 20.84
C ILE A 42 0.59 23.79 19.42
N ASP A 43 1.77 23.60 18.84
CA ASP A 43 2.04 23.99 17.46
C ASP A 43 1.47 22.92 16.51
N PHE A 44 0.21 23.10 16.14
CA PHE A 44 -0.47 22.20 15.21
C PHE A 44 0.17 22.18 13.82
N ASP A 45 0.76 23.30 13.38
CA ASP A 45 1.43 23.38 12.07
C ASP A 45 2.69 22.51 12.05
N ALA A 46 3.47 22.51 13.14
CA ALA A 46 4.63 21.64 13.26
C ALA A 46 4.24 20.15 13.24
N VAL A 47 3.14 19.78 13.89
CA VAL A 47 2.64 18.40 13.89
C VAL A 47 2.15 18.00 12.50
N ALA A 48 1.32 18.84 11.86
CA ALA A 48 0.84 18.60 10.51
C ALA A 48 2.00 18.47 9.51
N TYR A 49 2.99 19.37 9.57
CA TYR A 49 4.18 19.34 8.73
C TYR A 49 4.97 18.03 8.91
N ARG A 50 5.29 17.64 10.15
CA ARG A 50 6.06 16.41 10.42
C ARG A 50 5.30 15.17 9.95
N THR A 51 4.00 15.08 10.20
CA THR A 51 3.18 13.96 9.71
C THR A 51 3.16 13.93 8.19
N GLY A 52 3.02 15.08 7.54
CA GLY A 52 3.11 15.19 6.08
C GLY A 52 4.46 14.69 5.54
N VAL A 53 5.59 15.07 6.16
CA VAL A 53 6.93 14.58 5.81
C VAL A 53 7.00 13.06 5.95
N ILE A 54 6.62 12.52 7.10
CA ILE A 54 6.70 11.09 7.38
C ILE A 54 5.90 10.29 6.35
N LEU A 55 4.68 10.72 6.02
CA LEU A 55 3.83 9.98 5.10
C LEU A 55 4.38 9.99 3.67
N VAL A 56 5.00 11.08 3.20
CA VAL A 56 5.41 11.17 1.79
C VAL A 56 6.88 10.87 1.51
N GLU A 57 7.74 10.87 2.53
CA GLU A 57 9.19 10.65 2.36
C GLU A 57 9.67 9.34 3.00
N ASP A 58 8.97 8.81 4.00
CA ASP A 58 9.34 7.56 4.65
C ASP A 58 8.54 6.38 4.05
N PRO A 59 9.17 5.22 3.81
CA PRO A 59 8.45 4.02 3.35
C PRO A 59 7.71 3.29 4.47
N GLY A 60 7.77 3.78 5.71
CA GLY A 60 7.22 3.17 6.91
C GLY A 60 8.19 2.17 7.55
N ASP A 61 7.77 1.64 8.70
CA ASP A 61 8.60 0.78 9.52
C ASP A 61 7.78 -0.24 10.32
N VAL A 62 8.42 -1.36 10.64
CA VAL A 62 7.81 -2.45 11.41
C VAL A 62 8.26 -2.39 12.87
N SER A 63 7.46 -2.98 13.76
CA SER A 63 7.80 -3.13 15.17
C SER A 63 9.08 -3.97 15.31
N PRO A 64 9.94 -3.71 16.31
CA PRO A 64 11.10 -4.55 16.61
C PRO A 64 10.76 -6.02 16.85
N SER A 65 9.52 -6.32 17.22
CA SER A 65 9.01 -7.69 17.42
C SER A 65 8.49 -8.36 16.15
N ALA A 66 8.45 -7.64 15.03
CA ALA A 66 7.94 -8.14 13.76
C ALA A 66 9.05 -8.77 12.92
N ASP A 67 8.65 -9.60 11.96
CA ASP A 67 9.57 -10.06 10.93
C ASP A 67 9.93 -8.89 10.00
N ALA A 68 11.20 -8.45 10.08
CA ALA A 68 11.73 -7.33 9.30
C ALA A 68 11.79 -7.61 7.79
N SER A 69 11.67 -8.87 7.36
CA SER A 69 11.60 -9.21 5.93
C SER A 69 10.25 -8.87 5.30
N ILE A 70 9.20 -8.76 6.11
CA ILE A 70 7.84 -8.40 5.68
C ILE A 70 7.65 -6.89 5.92
N PRO A 71 7.47 -6.08 4.87
CA PRO A 71 7.28 -4.64 5.04
C PRO A 71 5.92 -4.33 5.68
N TRP A 72 5.77 -3.13 6.24
CA TRP A 72 4.61 -2.80 7.09
C TRP A 72 3.27 -2.98 6.37
N GLU A 73 3.22 -2.67 5.08
CA GLU A 73 2.05 -2.79 4.22
C GLU A 73 1.62 -4.24 3.95
N LEU A 74 2.45 -5.22 4.29
CA LEU A 74 2.13 -6.65 4.23
C LEU A 74 1.97 -7.30 5.62
N GLN A 75 2.20 -6.55 6.71
CA GLN A 75 2.03 -7.07 8.07
C GLN A 75 0.56 -7.34 8.39
N LYS A 76 0.16 -8.61 8.52
CA LYS A 76 -1.23 -8.98 8.88
C LYS A 76 -1.67 -8.44 10.24
N ASN A 77 -0.77 -8.49 11.23
CA ASN A 77 -1.05 -7.96 12.56
C ASN A 77 -0.64 -6.49 12.62
N LYS A 78 -1.61 -5.59 12.84
CA LYS A 78 -1.33 -4.15 12.98
C LYS A 78 -0.41 -3.80 14.15
N LEU A 79 -0.24 -4.67 15.15
CA LEU A 79 0.73 -4.49 16.24
C LEU A 79 2.19 -4.63 15.76
N ASN A 80 2.41 -5.29 14.62
CA ASN A 80 3.72 -5.41 14.00
C ASN A 80 4.12 -4.17 13.20
N ILE A 81 3.28 -3.13 13.17
CA ILE A 81 3.55 -1.89 12.44
C ILE A 81 3.99 -0.83 13.46
N ALA A 82 5.20 -0.31 13.30
CA ALA A 82 5.73 0.76 14.13
C ALA A 82 5.34 2.14 13.58
N ARG A 83 5.47 2.33 12.27
CA ARG A 83 5.26 3.63 11.62
C ARG A 83 4.65 3.45 10.24
N PHE A 84 3.66 4.29 9.94
CA PHE A 84 3.16 4.44 8.58
C PHE A 84 4.09 5.33 7.76
N GLY A 85 4.25 4.95 6.50
CA GLY A 85 4.93 5.77 5.50
C GLY A 85 4.52 5.25 4.13
N LEU A 86 4.11 6.16 3.25
CA LEU A 86 3.46 5.83 1.98
C LEU A 86 4.45 5.86 0.81
N ALA A 87 5.66 6.39 1.01
CA ALA A 87 6.68 6.41 -0.03
C ALA A 87 7.07 4.99 -0.44
N ILE A 88 7.44 4.80 -1.70
CA ILE A 88 7.94 3.50 -2.19
C ILE A 88 9.22 3.14 -1.45
N ALA A 89 10.18 4.06 -1.42
CA ALA A 89 11.47 3.92 -0.77
C ALA A 89 12.00 5.29 -0.31
N LYS A 90 13.04 5.29 0.55
CA LYS A 90 13.64 6.51 1.11
C LYS A 90 14.29 7.42 0.06
N ASP A 91 14.67 6.86 -1.08
CA ASP A 91 15.27 7.56 -2.22
C ASP A 91 14.24 8.09 -3.23
N THR A 92 12.95 7.84 -3.00
CA THR A 92 11.84 8.29 -3.87
C THR A 92 10.82 9.12 -3.09
N PRO A 93 11.23 10.26 -2.49
CA PRO A 93 10.32 11.11 -1.75
C PRO A 93 9.22 11.66 -2.66
N ASN A 94 8.02 11.83 -2.10
CA ASN A 94 6.80 12.25 -2.79
C ASN A 94 6.28 11.26 -3.85
N ILE A 95 6.83 10.04 -3.95
CA ILE A 95 6.30 8.99 -4.81
C ILE A 95 5.72 7.88 -3.94
N LEU A 96 4.40 7.81 -3.89
CA LEU A 96 3.64 6.94 -3.01
C LEU A 96 3.34 5.61 -3.70
N ASP A 97 3.37 4.53 -2.94
CA ASP A 97 2.93 3.22 -3.40
C ASP A 97 1.40 3.08 -3.27
N GLU A 98 0.71 2.74 -4.36
CA GLU A 98 -0.76 2.60 -4.37
C GLU A 98 -1.26 1.57 -3.34
N SER A 99 -0.53 0.48 -3.11
CA SER A 99 -0.91 -0.55 -2.13
C SER A 99 -0.85 0.00 -0.71
N LYS A 100 0.20 0.78 -0.40
CA LYS A 100 0.34 1.47 0.90
C LYS A 100 -0.76 2.49 1.13
N VAL A 101 -1.06 3.29 0.11
CA VAL A 101 -2.13 4.29 0.12
C VAL A 101 -3.48 3.61 0.37
N HIS A 102 -3.83 2.61 -0.43
CA HIS A 102 -5.10 1.89 -0.29
C HIS A 102 -5.24 1.27 1.11
N ARG A 103 -4.17 0.64 1.61
CA ARG A 103 -4.18 0.04 2.94
C ARG A 103 -4.29 1.10 4.05
N PHE A 104 -3.59 2.22 3.93
CA PHE A 104 -3.63 3.31 4.92
C PHE A 104 -5.03 3.91 5.08
N PHE A 105 -5.76 4.08 3.97
CA PHE A 105 -7.12 4.63 4.00
C PHE A 105 -8.22 3.58 4.20
N ASN A 106 -7.87 2.29 4.29
CA ASN A 106 -8.82 1.23 4.56
C ASN A 106 -9.26 1.23 6.04
N THR A 107 -10.50 1.63 6.30
CA THR A 107 -11.08 1.70 7.66
C THR A 107 -11.32 0.34 8.31
N VAL A 108 -11.19 -0.76 7.57
CA VAL A 108 -11.28 -2.12 8.10
C VAL A 108 -9.95 -2.55 8.74
N ASP A 109 -8.82 -2.14 8.16
CA ASP A 109 -7.49 -2.57 8.59
C ASP A 109 -6.99 -1.82 9.83
N PHE A 110 -7.39 -0.56 9.99
CA PHE A 110 -6.93 0.33 11.05
C PHE A 110 -8.06 0.99 11.82
N THR A 111 -7.90 1.05 13.14
CA THR A 111 -8.87 1.65 14.05
C THR A 111 -8.53 3.11 14.31
N TYR A 112 -9.40 4.00 13.84
CA TYR A 112 -9.31 5.43 14.14
C TYR A 112 -9.79 5.74 15.58
N PRO A 113 -9.16 6.69 16.30
CA PRO A 113 -7.93 7.43 15.95
C PRO A 113 -6.65 6.73 16.41
N ALA A 114 -6.77 5.75 17.32
CA ALA A 114 -5.66 5.19 18.08
C ALA A 114 -4.52 4.68 17.20
N ASP A 115 -4.84 4.00 16.09
CA ASP A 115 -3.80 3.41 15.26
C ASP A 115 -2.96 4.45 14.52
N TYR A 116 -3.58 5.54 14.07
CA TYR A 116 -2.96 6.64 13.34
C TYR A 116 -2.22 7.61 14.28
N GLN A 117 -2.78 7.89 15.46
CA GLN A 117 -2.09 8.71 16.48
C GLN A 117 -0.73 8.09 16.84
N LYS A 118 -0.72 6.77 17.05
CA LYS A 118 0.49 6.02 17.43
C LYS A 118 1.51 5.89 16.28
N ARG A 119 1.07 5.86 15.02
CA ARG A 119 1.92 5.44 13.88
C ARG A 119 2.17 6.49 12.80
N ALA A 120 1.43 7.60 12.79
CA ALA A 120 1.58 8.70 11.82
C ALA A 120 1.72 10.08 12.49
N ILE A 121 0.94 10.35 13.54
CA ILE A 121 0.95 11.68 14.19
C ILE A 121 2.14 11.83 15.15
N PHE A 122 2.42 10.79 15.94
CA PHE A 122 3.49 10.75 16.95
C PHE A 122 3.42 11.91 17.93
N GLY A 123 2.52 11.85 18.91
CA GLY A 123 2.46 12.88 19.94
C GLY A 123 1.83 12.39 21.23
N ASP A 124 2.23 13.02 22.33
CA ASP A 124 1.73 12.72 23.68
C ASP A 124 0.38 13.40 23.95
N PHE A 125 -0.06 14.29 23.05
CA PHE A 125 -1.34 14.97 23.10
C PHE A 125 -2.38 14.25 22.22
N PRO A 126 -3.65 14.11 22.65
CA PRO A 126 -4.69 13.43 21.88
C PRO A 126 -5.22 14.32 20.75
N TYR A 127 -4.40 14.54 19.73
CA TYR A 127 -4.78 15.32 18.54
C TYR A 127 -5.98 14.74 17.82
N ARG A 128 -6.88 15.62 17.38
CA ARG A 128 -7.80 15.31 16.29
C ARG A 128 -7.13 15.68 14.97
N PHE A 129 -7.47 14.95 13.92
CA PHE A 129 -6.85 15.17 12.62
C PHE A 129 -7.74 14.67 11.50
N ASN A 130 -7.45 15.18 10.31
CA ASN A 130 -7.91 14.67 9.05
C ASN A 130 -6.69 14.49 8.13
N ILE A 131 -6.56 13.33 7.51
CA ILE A 131 -5.58 13.07 6.47
C ILE A 131 -6.36 12.69 5.23
N SER A 132 -6.08 13.36 4.11
CA SER A 132 -6.75 13.06 2.85
C SER A 132 -5.78 13.06 1.67
N LEU A 133 -6.11 12.28 0.64
CA LEU A 133 -5.37 12.18 -0.61
C LEU A 133 -6.34 12.30 -1.78
N GLN A 134 -6.07 13.26 -2.65
CA GLN A 134 -6.83 13.50 -3.88
C GLN A 134 -5.94 13.28 -5.08
N GLU A 135 -6.25 12.26 -5.89
CA GLU A 135 -5.58 12.06 -7.18
C GLU A 135 -6.19 12.95 -8.26
N THR A 136 -5.35 13.45 -9.15
CA THR A 136 -5.75 14.33 -10.25
C THR A 136 -6.62 13.55 -11.24
N GLY A 137 -7.82 14.07 -11.53
CA GLY A 137 -8.75 13.45 -12.46
C GLY A 137 -9.59 12.29 -11.90
N LYS A 138 -9.45 11.96 -10.60
CA LYS A 138 -10.40 11.09 -9.89
C LYS A 138 -11.36 11.93 -9.07
N ASP A 139 -12.65 11.58 -9.06
CA ASP A 139 -13.66 12.26 -8.21
C ASP A 139 -13.67 11.74 -6.76
N THR A 140 -12.95 10.65 -6.50
CA THR A 140 -12.87 10.02 -5.18
C THR A 140 -11.78 10.63 -4.33
N LEU A 141 -12.18 11.27 -3.23
CA LEU A 141 -11.28 11.68 -2.15
C LEU A 141 -11.09 10.52 -1.16
N MET A 142 -9.86 10.08 -0.97
CA MET A 142 -9.52 9.17 0.13
C MET A 142 -9.27 10.01 1.39
N SER A 143 -9.95 9.71 2.49
CA SER A 143 -9.81 10.47 3.73
C SER A 143 -9.95 9.57 4.94
N VAL A 144 -9.17 9.87 5.98
CA VAL A 144 -9.33 9.30 7.32
C VAL A 144 -9.29 10.41 8.36
N GLY A 145 -10.20 10.31 9.32
CA GLY A 145 -10.25 11.18 10.49
C GLY A 145 -11.50 12.03 10.60
N ASP A 146 -11.46 12.97 11.54
CA ASP A 146 -12.58 13.85 11.85
C ASP A 146 -12.80 14.85 10.70
N VAL A 147 -13.99 15.47 10.66
CA VAL A 147 -14.25 16.61 9.77
C VAL A 147 -13.41 17.79 10.23
N ILE A 148 -12.73 18.45 9.29
CA ILE A 148 -11.91 19.64 9.56
C ILE A 148 -12.81 20.74 10.16
N PRO A 149 -12.45 21.33 11.31
CA PRO A 149 -13.30 22.30 11.99
C PRO A 149 -13.31 23.65 11.25
N GLU A 150 -14.50 24.22 11.05
CA GLU A 150 -14.65 25.52 10.35
C GLU A 150 -14.29 26.74 11.24
N PHE A 151 -14.43 26.60 12.56
CA PHE A 151 -14.36 27.75 13.50
C PHE A 151 -13.27 27.62 14.57
N TYR A 152 -12.41 26.60 14.49
CA TYR A 152 -11.29 26.40 15.42
C TYR A 152 -9.96 26.50 14.69
N GLN A 153 -8.93 26.97 15.40
CA GLN A 153 -7.58 26.97 14.86
C GLN A 153 -7.10 25.53 14.68
N TYR A 154 -6.63 25.21 13.48
CA TYR A 154 -5.98 23.94 13.14
C TYR A 154 -4.72 24.24 12.35
N GLY A 155 -3.74 23.33 12.44
CA GLY A 155 -2.56 23.37 11.59
C GLY A 155 -2.75 22.49 10.38
N SER A 156 -2.21 22.89 9.23
CA SER A 156 -2.34 22.09 8.00
C SER A 156 -1.16 22.18 7.05
N ILE A 157 -0.94 21.11 6.30
CA ILE A 157 0.04 21.07 5.22
C ILE A 157 -0.55 20.33 4.02
N ARG A 158 -0.25 20.83 2.82
CA ARG A 158 -0.54 20.15 1.55
C ARG A 158 0.76 19.82 0.85
N ARG A 159 0.83 18.62 0.27
CA ARG A 159 2.01 18.13 -0.46
C ARG A 159 1.60 17.59 -1.80
N ALA A 160 2.25 18.08 -2.86
CA ALA A 160 2.15 17.51 -4.18
C ALA A 160 2.96 16.20 -4.21
N VAL A 161 2.30 15.11 -4.58
CA VAL A 161 2.87 13.76 -4.61
C VAL A 161 2.49 13.07 -5.91
N LYS A 162 3.11 11.93 -6.19
CA LYS A 162 2.75 11.03 -7.28
C LYS A 162 2.36 9.69 -6.70
N THR A 163 1.17 9.19 -7.00
CA THR A 163 0.82 7.79 -6.69
C THR A 163 1.28 6.91 -7.84
N ARG A 164 2.02 5.86 -7.52
CA ARG A 164 2.47 4.86 -8.49
C ARG A 164 1.51 3.68 -8.50
N SER A 165 0.97 3.36 -9.67
CA SER A 165 0.11 2.19 -9.84
C SER A 165 0.90 0.89 -10.01
N GLY A 166 0.23 -0.25 -9.80
CA GLY A 166 0.76 -1.57 -10.16
C GLY A 166 1.01 -1.74 -11.67
N SER A 167 1.66 -2.84 -12.04
CA SER A 167 1.87 -3.23 -13.44
C SER A 167 0.80 -4.21 -13.93
N ASN A 168 0.60 -4.24 -15.25
CA ASN A 168 -0.43 -5.05 -15.92
C ASN A 168 0.15 -5.69 -17.18
N ALA A 169 -0.21 -6.94 -17.46
CA ALA A 169 -0.05 -7.55 -18.78
C ALA A 169 -1.42 -7.93 -19.37
N THR A 170 -1.58 -7.73 -20.68
CA THR A 170 -2.77 -8.19 -21.42
C THR A 170 -2.33 -9.08 -22.58
N ILE A 171 -2.50 -10.38 -22.42
CA ILE A 171 -2.19 -11.43 -23.39
C ILE A 171 -3.43 -11.66 -24.25
N GLY A 172 -3.56 -10.84 -25.30
CA GLY A 172 -4.62 -10.95 -26.29
C GLY A 172 -4.12 -11.44 -27.65
N LYS A 173 -4.98 -11.33 -28.67
CA LYS A 173 -4.75 -11.81 -30.04
C LYS A 173 -3.35 -11.48 -30.58
N THR A 174 -2.96 -10.20 -30.52
CA THR A 174 -1.68 -9.73 -31.07
C THR A 174 -0.48 -10.47 -30.50
N LEU A 175 -0.47 -10.73 -29.18
CA LEU A 175 0.65 -11.43 -28.53
C LEU A 175 0.60 -12.94 -28.78
N ILE A 176 -0.60 -13.52 -28.80
CA ILE A 176 -0.81 -14.94 -29.11
C ILE A 176 -0.27 -15.26 -30.50
N GLU A 177 -0.59 -14.44 -31.49
CA GLU A 177 -0.11 -14.59 -32.87
C GLU A 177 1.40 -14.30 -32.98
N ALA A 178 1.88 -13.19 -32.40
CA ALA A 178 3.27 -12.78 -32.52
C ALA A 178 4.27 -13.78 -31.89
N TYR A 179 3.86 -14.47 -30.82
CA TYR A 179 4.71 -15.45 -30.14
C TYR A 179 4.37 -16.91 -30.47
N GLY A 180 3.36 -17.16 -31.32
CA GLY A 180 2.96 -18.51 -31.69
C GLY A 180 2.49 -19.33 -30.48
N TYR A 181 1.63 -18.75 -29.65
CA TYR A 181 1.02 -19.44 -28.51
C TYR A 181 -0.21 -20.26 -28.89
N ASN A 182 -0.50 -20.41 -30.17
CA ASN A 182 -1.51 -21.34 -30.66
C ASN A 182 -0.89 -22.74 -30.82
N ASN A 183 -1.40 -23.73 -30.09
CA ASN A 183 -0.99 -25.11 -30.36
C ASN A 183 -1.52 -25.55 -31.73
N THR A 184 -0.78 -26.40 -32.43
CA THR A 184 -1.29 -27.09 -33.62
C THR A 184 -2.00 -28.40 -33.29
N GLU A 185 -1.85 -28.90 -32.06
CA GLU A 185 -2.46 -30.16 -31.62
C GLU A 185 -3.93 -29.97 -31.21
N GLU A 186 -4.78 -30.91 -31.63
CA GLU A 186 -6.18 -31.02 -31.19
C GLU A 186 -6.23 -31.93 -29.95
N VAL A 187 -6.17 -31.32 -28.76
CA VAL A 187 -6.17 -32.03 -27.48
C VAL A 187 -7.18 -31.40 -26.52
N GLY A 188 -7.56 -32.12 -25.48
CA GLY A 188 -8.45 -31.58 -24.43
C GLY A 188 -7.74 -30.74 -23.37
N HIS A 189 -6.41 -30.85 -23.25
CA HIS A 189 -5.64 -30.18 -22.20
C HIS A 189 -4.48 -29.37 -22.78
N HIS A 190 -4.45 -28.07 -22.48
CA HIS A 190 -3.41 -27.16 -22.94
C HIS A 190 -2.70 -26.54 -21.74
N ARG A 191 -1.38 -26.34 -21.86
CA ARG A 191 -0.57 -25.76 -20.78
C ARG A 191 -0.01 -24.42 -21.21
N PHE A 192 -0.22 -23.40 -20.39
CA PHE A 192 0.31 -22.07 -20.63
C PHE A 192 1.15 -21.63 -19.45
N SER A 193 2.40 -21.28 -19.71
CA SER A 193 3.37 -20.87 -18.70
C SER A 193 3.69 -19.38 -18.82
N ILE A 194 3.68 -18.69 -17.69
CA ILE A 194 4.12 -17.30 -17.54
C ILE A 194 5.35 -17.28 -16.65
N MET A 195 6.33 -16.44 -17.00
CA MET A 195 7.58 -16.30 -16.28
C MET A 195 7.78 -14.86 -15.82
N ILE A 196 8.03 -14.70 -14.51
CA ILE A 196 8.37 -13.43 -13.86
C ILE A 196 9.78 -13.57 -13.29
N ASN A 197 10.75 -12.86 -13.85
CA ASN A 197 12.12 -12.86 -13.34
C ASN A 197 12.29 -11.72 -12.33
N THR A 198 12.36 -12.03 -11.03
CA THR A 198 12.41 -10.99 -9.99
C THR A 198 13.71 -10.20 -10.06
N SER A 199 14.84 -10.86 -10.37
CA SER A 199 16.14 -10.20 -10.51
C SER A 199 16.12 -9.14 -11.61
N SER A 200 15.62 -9.51 -12.80
CA SER A 200 15.53 -8.57 -13.92
C SER A 200 14.58 -7.42 -13.60
N LEU A 201 13.43 -7.68 -12.99
CA LEU A 201 12.49 -6.64 -12.64
C LEU A 201 13.03 -5.68 -11.56
N LEU A 202 13.78 -6.19 -10.57
CA LEU A 202 14.28 -5.38 -9.46
C LEU A 202 15.59 -4.67 -9.78
N PHE A 203 16.44 -5.25 -10.62
CA PHE A 203 17.81 -4.80 -10.77
C PHE A 203 18.14 -4.34 -12.19
N ASP A 204 17.52 -4.84 -13.26
CA ASP A 204 17.89 -4.40 -14.62
C ASP A 204 17.48 -2.94 -14.91
N ASP A 205 18.09 -2.39 -15.96
CA ASP A 205 17.80 -1.02 -16.40
C ASP A 205 16.35 -0.92 -16.94
N VAL A 206 15.66 0.17 -16.60
CA VAL A 206 14.26 0.40 -17.02
C VAL A 206 14.26 1.37 -18.20
N GLY A 207 14.21 0.84 -19.41
CA GLY A 207 14.30 1.65 -20.63
C GLY A 207 15.62 2.41 -20.73
N PHE A 208 15.56 3.76 -20.74
CA PHE A 208 16.75 4.61 -20.74
C PHE A 208 17.32 4.89 -19.33
N LEU A 209 16.62 4.48 -18.26
CA LEU A 209 17.01 4.75 -16.89
C LEU A 209 18.00 3.68 -16.40
N LYS A 210 19.27 4.08 -16.26
CA LYS A 210 20.35 3.23 -15.74
C LYS A 210 20.41 3.24 -14.21
N ARG A 211 20.88 2.14 -13.60
CA ARG A 211 21.18 2.06 -12.14
C ARG A 211 22.08 3.24 -11.64
N PRO A 212 21.94 3.75 -10.38
CA PRO A 212 21.23 3.14 -9.25
C PRO A 212 20.10 3.95 -8.56
N THR A 213 19.85 5.24 -8.82
CA THR A 213 19.06 6.09 -7.89
C THR A 213 17.76 6.71 -8.43
N GLY A 214 17.40 6.48 -9.69
CA GLY A 214 16.17 7.03 -10.30
C GLY A 214 15.11 5.99 -10.68
N ALA A 215 15.41 4.69 -10.53
CA ALA A 215 14.58 3.63 -11.08
C ALA A 215 13.55 3.05 -10.10
N ALA A 216 13.71 3.23 -8.78
CA ALA A 216 12.81 2.62 -7.80
C ALA A 216 11.34 3.02 -8.00
N ALA A 217 11.08 4.24 -8.48
CA ALA A 217 9.75 4.74 -8.82
C ALA A 217 9.08 4.03 -10.01
N TYR A 218 9.85 3.36 -10.86
CA TYR A 218 9.35 2.69 -12.07
C TYR A 218 9.61 1.18 -12.05
N ARG A 219 10.26 0.68 -10.99
CA ARG A 219 10.56 -0.75 -10.87
C ARG A 219 9.30 -1.52 -10.57
N ILE A 220 9.14 -2.66 -11.22
CA ILE A 220 8.15 -3.66 -10.86
C ILE A 220 8.74 -4.52 -9.75
N ASN A 221 8.07 -4.58 -8.60
CA ASN A 221 8.44 -5.45 -7.49
C ASN A 221 7.38 -6.53 -7.25
N PRO A 222 7.54 -7.74 -7.82
CA PRO A 222 6.57 -8.82 -7.67
C PRO A 222 6.29 -9.24 -6.23
N LEU A 223 7.21 -8.95 -5.30
CA LEU A 223 7.09 -9.33 -3.89
C LEU A 223 6.16 -8.38 -3.13
N ARG A 224 5.99 -7.13 -3.59
CA ARG A 224 5.34 -6.06 -2.83
C ARG A 224 4.20 -5.38 -3.57
N GLU A 225 4.10 -5.57 -4.88
CA GLU A 225 3.12 -4.90 -5.71
C GLU A 225 2.04 -5.85 -6.18
N ARG A 226 0.88 -5.28 -6.53
CA ARG A 226 -0.14 -6.00 -7.25
C ARG A 226 0.34 -6.26 -8.69
N ILE A 227 0.21 -7.51 -9.14
CA ILE A 227 0.45 -7.93 -10.53
C ILE A 227 -0.88 -8.39 -11.13
N ILE A 228 -1.20 -7.86 -12.32
CA ILE A 228 -2.40 -8.24 -13.07
C ILE A 228 -2.00 -8.83 -14.40
N ILE A 229 -2.52 -10.01 -14.74
CA ILE A 229 -2.30 -10.66 -16.03
C ILE A 229 -3.66 -11.04 -16.59
N ASN A 230 -4.10 -10.32 -17.61
CA ASN A 230 -5.32 -10.61 -18.34
C ASN A 230 -4.97 -11.48 -19.54
N ILE A 231 -5.72 -12.55 -19.76
CA ILE A 231 -5.67 -13.40 -20.94
C ILE A 231 -7.01 -13.23 -21.64
N THR A 232 -6.99 -12.54 -22.76
CA THR A 232 -8.18 -12.14 -23.53
C THR A 232 -8.15 -12.75 -24.91
N ASP A 233 -9.26 -12.61 -25.63
CA ASP A 233 -9.38 -13.04 -27.02
C ASP A 233 -9.02 -14.53 -27.18
N LEU A 234 -9.34 -15.36 -26.19
CA LEU A 234 -8.98 -16.78 -26.17
C LEU A 234 -9.58 -17.57 -27.34
N GLU A 235 -10.70 -17.10 -27.89
CA GLU A 235 -11.29 -17.61 -29.13
C GLU A 235 -10.33 -17.53 -30.32
N GLU A 236 -9.46 -16.52 -30.37
CA GLU A 236 -8.48 -16.33 -31.45
C GLU A 236 -7.31 -17.31 -31.35
N SER A 237 -7.11 -17.94 -30.19
CA SER A 237 -6.11 -19.01 -30.03
C SER A 237 -6.53 -20.34 -30.68
N ARG A 238 -7.77 -20.42 -31.17
CA ARG A 238 -8.34 -21.61 -31.83
C ARG A 238 -7.97 -21.66 -33.30
N ALA A 239 -8.05 -22.85 -33.88
CA ALA A 239 -7.94 -23.04 -35.32
C ALA A 239 -9.01 -22.20 -36.07
N PRO A 240 -8.67 -21.52 -37.19
CA PRO A 240 -9.60 -20.62 -37.88
C PRO A 240 -10.93 -21.25 -38.30
N ASP A 241 -10.93 -22.55 -38.63
CA ASP A 241 -12.12 -23.31 -39.02
C ASP A 241 -13.01 -23.72 -37.83
N LYS A 242 -12.50 -23.60 -36.59
CA LYS A 242 -13.20 -23.93 -35.35
C LYS A 242 -13.72 -22.69 -34.62
N GLN A 243 -13.26 -21.49 -34.96
CA GLN A 243 -13.73 -20.25 -34.35
C GLN A 243 -15.26 -20.11 -34.46
N GLY A 244 -15.92 -19.72 -33.36
CA GLY A 244 -17.39 -19.61 -33.29
C GLY A 244 -18.15 -20.92 -33.10
N SER A 245 -17.47 -22.08 -33.09
CA SER A 245 -18.09 -23.35 -32.72
C SER A 245 -18.26 -23.43 -31.20
N ALA A 246 -19.36 -24.05 -30.75
CA ALA A 246 -19.64 -24.25 -29.33
C ALA A 246 -18.49 -24.98 -28.63
N LEU A 247 -18.05 -24.41 -27.51
CA LEU A 247 -16.88 -24.85 -26.78
C LEU A 247 -17.09 -24.63 -25.28
N THR A 248 -16.71 -25.63 -24.48
CA THR A 248 -16.57 -25.45 -23.05
C THR A 248 -15.09 -25.23 -22.75
N MET A 249 -14.78 -24.11 -22.12
CA MET A 249 -13.43 -23.79 -21.66
C MET A 249 -13.40 -23.71 -20.14
N SER A 250 -12.35 -24.23 -19.54
CA SER A 250 -12.10 -24.06 -18.11
C SER A 250 -10.62 -24.03 -17.78
N VAL A 251 -10.27 -23.34 -16.69
CA VAL A 251 -8.95 -23.47 -16.06
C VAL A 251 -9.07 -24.61 -15.06
N SER A 252 -8.49 -25.77 -15.37
CA SER A 252 -8.58 -26.95 -14.51
C SER A 252 -7.57 -26.90 -13.37
N ASN A 253 -6.41 -26.29 -13.58
CA ASN A 253 -5.36 -26.17 -12.57
C ASN A 253 -4.48 -24.94 -12.78
N VAL A 254 -3.98 -24.37 -11.68
CA VAL A 254 -2.93 -23.33 -11.69
C VAL A 254 -1.85 -23.73 -10.68
N GLN A 255 -0.62 -23.85 -11.16
CA GLN A 255 0.53 -24.24 -10.36
C GLN A 255 1.60 -23.15 -10.38
N PHE A 256 2.30 -23.00 -9.27
CA PHE A 256 3.36 -22.02 -9.10
C PHE A 256 4.67 -22.74 -8.81
N PHE A 257 5.74 -22.30 -9.46
CA PHE A 257 7.08 -22.81 -9.24
C PHE A 257 8.06 -21.65 -9.12
N THR A 258 9.16 -21.87 -8.40
CA THR A 258 10.31 -20.97 -8.41
C THR A 258 11.56 -21.69 -8.87
N LYS A 259 12.46 -20.93 -9.45
CA LYS A 259 13.81 -21.34 -9.78
C LYS A 259 14.78 -20.32 -9.21
N SER A 260 15.50 -20.70 -8.15
CA SER A 260 16.53 -19.84 -7.58
C SER A 260 17.77 -19.77 -8.47
N TYR A 261 18.49 -18.66 -8.37
CA TYR A 261 19.72 -18.47 -9.11
C TYR A 261 20.72 -19.61 -8.88
N GLY A 262 21.31 -20.11 -9.96
CA GLY A 262 22.27 -21.23 -9.92
C GLY A 262 21.67 -22.62 -9.70
N LYS A 263 20.35 -22.74 -9.44
CA LYS A 263 19.67 -24.04 -9.40
C LYS A 263 19.23 -24.49 -10.78
N SER A 264 19.27 -25.80 -11.02
CA SER A 264 18.78 -26.44 -12.25
C SER A 264 17.34 -26.96 -12.14
N THR A 265 16.82 -27.11 -10.92
CA THR A 265 15.47 -27.63 -10.65
C THR A 265 14.45 -26.52 -10.46
N LEU A 266 13.19 -26.83 -10.80
CA LEU A 266 12.03 -26.05 -10.43
C LEU A 266 11.50 -26.57 -9.09
N ASP A 267 11.43 -25.70 -8.10
CA ASP A 267 10.89 -26.02 -6.79
C ASP A 267 9.41 -25.54 -6.74
N PRO A 268 8.46 -26.33 -6.19
CA PRO A 268 7.09 -25.86 -6.01
C PRO A 268 7.05 -24.59 -5.15
N PHE A 269 6.34 -23.56 -5.62
CA PHE A 269 6.21 -22.32 -4.88
C PHE A 269 5.12 -22.44 -3.81
N VAL A 270 5.47 -22.11 -2.57
CA VAL A 270 4.53 -22.13 -1.46
C VAL A 270 3.73 -20.83 -1.46
N VAL A 271 2.51 -20.89 -2.02
CA VAL A 271 1.56 -19.79 -1.99
C VAL A 271 1.12 -19.52 -0.55
N PRO A 272 1.07 -18.26 -0.09
CA PRO A 272 0.51 -17.93 1.22
C PRO A 272 -0.92 -18.47 1.35
N ALA A 273 -1.23 -19.18 2.44
CA ALA A 273 -2.52 -19.87 2.60
C ALA A 273 -3.75 -18.94 2.43
N ALA A 274 -3.64 -17.68 2.86
CA ALA A 274 -4.71 -16.69 2.72
C ALA A 274 -4.94 -16.21 1.28
N SER A 275 -3.98 -16.43 0.39
CA SER A 275 -4.03 -16.06 -1.02
C SER A 275 -4.49 -17.22 -1.91
N TYR A 276 -4.64 -18.42 -1.33
CA TYR A 276 -5.11 -19.59 -2.05
C TYR A 276 -6.59 -19.41 -2.41
N GLY A 277 -6.87 -19.23 -3.69
CA GLY A 277 -8.23 -19.01 -4.21
C GLY A 277 -8.67 -17.55 -4.35
N SER A 278 -7.78 -16.57 -4.12
CA SER A 278 -8.09 -15.14 -4.29
C SER A 278 -7.45 -14.49 -5.53
N PHE A 279 -6.93 -15.29 -6.47
CA PHE A 279 -6.10 -14.78 -7.57
C PHE A 279 -6.68 -14.99 -8.98
N LEU A 280 -7.61 -15.91 -9.18
CA LEU A 280 -8.15 -16.22 -10.51
C LEU A 280 -9.54 -15.60 -10.66
N TYR A 281 -9.77 -14.88 -11.75
CA TYR A 281 -11.03 -14.23 -12.09
C TYR A 281 -11.40 -14.62 -13.52
N LYS A 282 -12.69 -14.61 -13.83
CA LYS A 282 -13.21 -14.99 -15.15
C LYS A 282 -14.15 -13.93 -15.69
N ASP A 283 -14.16 -13.74 -17.00
CA ASP A 283 -15.16 -12.94 -17.74
C ASP A 283 -15.44 -11.53 -17.17
N GLY A 284 -14.44 -10.91 -16.55
CA GLY A 284 -14.57 -9.59 -15.92
C GLY A 284 -15.40 -9.58 -14.62
N GLU A 285 -15.70 -10.74 -14.03
CA GLU A 285 -16.36 -10.85 -12.73
C GLU A 285 -15.49 -10.26 -11.62
N GLY A 286 -16.12 -9.61 -10.63
CA GLY A 286 -15.42 -8.97 -9.50
C GLY A 286 -15.05 -9.90 -8.35
N THR A 287 -15.38 -11.20 -8.43
CA THR A 287 -15.15 -12.19 -7.38
C THR A 287 -14.18 -13.25 -7.85
N PRO A 288 -13.16 -13.62 -7.03
CA PRO A 288 -12.23 -14.66 -7.41
C PRO A 288 -12.88 -16.04 -7.40
N VAL A 289 -12.35 -16.94 -8.24
CA VAL A 289 -12.78 -18.33 -8.40
C VAL A 289 -11.61 -19.28 -8.17
N THR A 290 -11.90 -20.51 -7.75
CA THR A 290 -10.90 -21.57 -7.60
C THR A 290 -10.98 -22.55 -8.78
N PRO A 291 -9.86 -22.99 -9.36
CA PRO A 291 -9.85 -24.10 -10.30
C PRO A 291 -10.46 -25.38 -9.68
N PRO A 292 -11.21 -26.20 -10.45
CA PRO A 292 -11.58 -26.00 -11.84
C PRO A 292 -12.65 -24.92 -12.02
N ALA A 293 -12.44 -24.00 -12.97
CA ALA A 293 -13.34 -22.88 -13.21
C ALA A 293 -13.64 -22.68 -14.71
N SER A 294 -14.90 -22.80 -15.10
CA SER A 294 -15.35 -22.52 -16.48
C SER A 294 -15.49 -21.03 -16.75
N PHE A 295 -15.12 -20.61 -17.95
CA PHE A 295 -15.17 -19.23 -18.43
C PHE A 295 -15.65 -19.21 -19.89
N SER A 296 -16.07 -18.03 -20.37
CA SER A 296 -16.66 -17.87 -21.70
C SER A 296 -15.77 -17.08 -22.66
N LYS A 297 -14.98 -16.13 -22.15
CA LYS A 297 -14.16 -15.23 -22.99
C LYS A 297 -12.77 -15.05 -22.44
N ASP A 298 -12.68 -14.64 -21.17
CA ASP A 298 -11.45 -14.06 -20.64
C ASP A 298 -11.14 -14.64 -19.26
N VAL A 299 -9.84 -14.71 -18.96
CA VAL A 299 -9.33 -15.11 -17.66
C VAL A 299 -8.37 -14.04 -17.17
N ALA A 300 -8.49 -13.64 -15.91
CA ALA A 300 -7.57 -12.70 -15.28
C ALA A 300 -6.92 -13.34 -14.05
N LEU A 301 -5.61 -13.15 -13.93
CA LEU A 301 -4.83 -13.47 -12.75
C LEU A 301 -4.48 -12.17 -12.04
N VAL A 302 -4.99 -11.99 -10.83
CA VAL A 302 -4.74 -10.81 -10.00
C VAL A 302 -4.01 -11.28 -8.74
N PHE A 303 -2.73 -10.98 -8.66
CA PHE A 303 -1.89 -11.29 -7.51
C PHE A 303 -1.80 -10.07 -6.63
N ASP A 304 -2.37 -10.15 -5.43
CA ASP A 304 -2.28 -9.06 -4.45
C ASP A 304 -0.85 -8.86 -3.93
N PRO A 305 -0.55 -7.65 -3.41
CA PRO A 305 0.71 -7.37 -2.73
C PRO A 305 1.08 -8.47 -1.73
N GLY A 306 2.31 -9.00 -1.83
CA GLY A 306 2.78 -10.08 -0.96
C GLY A 306 2.41 -11.50 -1.40
N PHE A 307 1.71 -11.69 -2.52
CA PHE A 307 1.43 -13.04 -3.04
C PHE A 307 2.72 -13.84 -3.27
N PHE A 308 3.73 -13.19 -3.84
CA PHE A 308 5.04 -13.79 -4.12
C PHE A 308 6.09 -13.57 -3.02
N ILE A 309 5.70 -13.18 -1.80
CA ILE A 309 6.64 -12.78 -0.74
C ILE A 309 7.69 -13.85 -0.38
N ASN A 310 7.37 -15.13 -0.61
CA ASN A 310 8.28 -16.26 -0.35
C ASN A 310 9.34 -16.46 -1.44
N ALA A 311 9.28 -15.72 -2.54
CA ALA A 311 10.28 -15.77 -3.60
C ALA A 311 11.49 -14.90 -3.24
N GLY A 312 12.68 -15.38 -3.60
CA GLY A 312 13.92 -14.61 -3.52
C GLY A 312 13.93 -13.45 -4.52
N THR A 313 14.75 -12.43 -4.23
CA THR A 313 15.00 -11.30 -5.14
C THR A 313 15.78 -11.71 -6.40
N ASP A 314 16.36 -12.91 -6.40
CA ASP A 314 17.09 -13.54 -7.49
C ASP A 314 16.36 -14.76 -8.08
N ASP A 315 15.14 -15.04 -7.63
CA ASP A 315 14.32 -16.14 -8.13
C ASP A 315 13.63 -15.80 -9.46
N THR A 316 13.36 -16.83 -10.25
CA THR A 316 12.39 -16.77 -11.35
C THR A 316 11.13 -17.49 -10.95
N ILE A 317 9.98 -16.82 -11.04
CA ILE A 317 8.67 -17.37 -10.73
C ILE A 317 8.03 -17.86 -12.03
N PHE A 318 7.44 -19.05 -11.99
CA PHE A 318 6.66 -19.64 -13.08
C PHE A 318 5.22 -19.84 -12.64
N ILE A 319 4.27 -19.38 -13.44
CA ILE A 319 2.85 -19.58 -13.26
C ILE A 319 2.36 -20.47 -14.41
N ASN A 320 1.96 -21.68 -14.10
CA ASN A 320 1.54 -22.67 -15.08
C ASN A 320 0.03 -22.89 -14.97
N LEU A 321 -0.70 -22.50 -16.02
CA LEU A 321 -2.12 -22.74 -16.18
C LEU A 321 -2.32 -24.01 -17.01
N THR A 322 -3.29 -24.83 -16.61
CA THR A 322 -3.84 -25.90 -17.43
C THR A 322 -5.25 -25.53 -17.84
N PHE A 323 -5.45 -25.36 -19.15
CA PHE A 323 -6.77 -25.19 -19.75
C PHE A 323 -7.33 -26.54 -20.13
N GLU A 324 -8.61 -26.74 -19.87
CA GLU A 324 -9.39 -27.88 -20.34
C GLU A 324 -10.46 -27.39 -21.31
N VAL A 325 -10.49 -28.02 -22.49
CA VAL A 325 -11.22 -27.57 -23.67
C VAL A 325 -12.01 -28.76 -24.24
N VAL A 326 -13.33 -28.60 -24.36
CA VAL A 326 -14.23 -29.65 -24.87
C VAL A 326 -15.17 -29.08 -25.95
N PRO A 327 -15.22 -29.65 -27.17
CA PRO A 327 -14.43 -30.80 -27.66
C PRO A 327 -12.93 -30.50 -27.82
N GLU A 328 -12.11 -31.55 -27.94
CA GLU A 328 -10.66 -31.43 -28.19
C GLU A 328 -10.40 -30.62 -29.46
N GLN A 329 -9.49 -29.63 -29.38
CA GLN A 329 -9.16 -28.74 -30.49
C GLN A 329 -7.87 -27.97 -30.20
N GLN A 330 -7.42 -27.15 -31.15
CA GLN A 330 -6.34 -26.20 -30.91
C GLN A 330 -6.75 -25.08 -29.95
N PHE A 331 -5.83 -24.68 -29.07
CA PHE A 331 -6.04 -23.62 -28.08
C PHE A 331 -4.70 -23.08 -27.58
N LEU A 332 -4.77 -22.06 -26.71
CA LEU A 332 -3.62 -21.39 -26.08
C LEU A 332 -2.67 -22.39 -25.38
N ASN A 333 -1.43 -22.49 -25.89
CA ASN A 333 -0.38 -23.35 -25.37
C ASN A 333 1.01 -22.76 -25.70
N ASN A 334 1.96 -22.86 -24.78
CA ASN A 334 3.36 -22.49 -25.04
C ASN A 334 4.39 -23.53 -24.60
N THR A 335 4.00 -24.80 -24.45
CA THR A 335 4.92 -25.91 -24.10
C THR A 335 5.99 -26.16 -25.14
N HIS A 336 5.74 -25.83 -26.40
CA HIS A 336 6.67 -26.03 -27.52
C HIS A 336 7.46 -24.78 -27.90
N THR A 337 7.11 -23.62 -27.32
CA THR A 337 7.75 -22.34 -27.61
C THR A 337 8.53 -21.86 -26.38
N ARG A 338 8.03 -20.82 -25.73
CA ARG A 338 8.64 -20.24 -24.53
C ARG A 338 7.55 -19.68 -23.62
N PRO A 339 7.78 -19.63 -22.31
CA PRO A 339 6.89 -18.93 -21.39
C PRO A 339 6.65 -17.48 -21.83
N PHE A 340 5.47 -16.95 -21.52
CA PHE A 340 5.22 -15.53 -21.62
C PHE A 340 6.11 -14.79 -20.62
N LEU A 341 6.85 -13.78 -21.10
CA LEU A 341 7.79 -13.01 -20.29
C LEU A 341 7.06 -11.80 -19.72
N TYR A 342 6.90 -11.75 -18.39
CA TYR A 342 6.45 -10.56 -17.70
C TYR A 342 7.67 -9.67 -17.38
N ASP A 343 7.96 -8.72 -18.26
CA ASP A 343 9.20 -7.95 -18.29
C ASP A 343 8.96 -6.43 -18.53
N TYR A 344 10.04 -5.68 -18.81
CA TYR A 344 9.98 -4.26 -19.14
C TYR A 344 9.64 -3.97 -20.62
N ASN A 345 9.27 -4.98 -21.42
CA ASN A 345 8.88 -4.74 -22.80
C ASN A 345 7.47 -4.12 -22.82
N PRO A 346 7.30 -2.89 -23.32
CA PRO A 346 5.99 -2.23 -23.35
C PRO A 346 4.96 -2.93 -24.26
N VAL A 347 5.43 -3.84 -25.14
CA VAL A 347 4.54 -4.71 -25.94
C VAL A 347 3.91 -5.80 -25.06
N ASN A 348 4.61 -6.27 -24.02
CA ASN A 348 4.18 -7.36 -23.15
C ASN A 348 3.46 -6.85 -21.89
N VAL A 349 4.04 -5.82 -21.27
CA VAL A 349 3.64 -5.34 -19.95
C VAL A 349 3.49 -3.83 -19.97
N THR A 350 2.32 -3.37 -19.53
CA THR A 350 2.04 -1.99 -19.16
C THR A 350 2.81 -1.66 -17.88
N GLN A 351 3.75 -0.73 -18.02
CA GLN A 351 4.65 -0.33 -16.94
C GLN A 351 3.93 0.53 -15.89
N PRO A 352 4.42 0.58 -14.64
CA PRO A 352 3.87 1.42 -13.59
C PRO A 352 3.76 2.89 -14.02
N GLU A 353 2.58 3.49 -13.85
CA GLU A 353 2.33 4.90 -14.14
C GLU A 353 2.40 5.74 -12.86
N LEU A 354 2.93 6.97 -12.96
CA LEU A 354 2.93 7.95 -11.88
C LEU A 354 1.82 8.98 -12.11
N LYS A 355 0.84 9.01 -11.22
CA LYS A 355 -0.32 9.92 -11.27
C LYS A 355 -0.16 11.04 -10.26
N ASP A 356 -0.37 12.28 -10.67
CA ASP A 356 -0.28 13.43 -9.78
C ASP A 356 -1.40 13.40 -8.73
N ALA A 357 -1.06 13.70 -7.49
CA ALA A 357 -1.99 13.75 -6.38
C ALA A 357 -1.59 14.82 -5.34
N VAL A 358 -2.51 15.16 -4.46
CA VAL A 358 -2.28 16.07 -3.34
C VAL A 358 -2.65 15.36 -2.03
N LEU A 359 -1.66 15.23 -1.13
CA LEU A 359 -1.88 14.78 0.24
C LEU A 359 -2.06 16.00 1.15
N GLU A 360 -3.14 16.03 1.92
CA GLU A 360 -3.42 17.04 2.93
C GLU A 360 -3.45 16.41 4.32
N VAL A 361 -2.78 17.06 5.27
CA VAL A 361 -2.81 16.69 6.69
C VAL A 361 -3.27 17.92 7.47
N ALA A 362 -4.36 17.78 8.23
CA ALA A 362 -4.90 18.80 9.12
C ALA A 362 -4.96 18.26 10.56
N VAL A 363 -4.57 19.06 11.56
CA VAL A 363 -4.44 18.65 12.97
C VAL A 363 -4.95 19.75 13.91
N TRP A 364 -5.67 19.39 14.97
CA TRP A 364 -6.20 20.32 16.00
C TRP A 364 -6.47 19.67 17.36
#